data_AF-A0A376VLJ7-F1
#
_entry.id   AF-A0A376VLJ7-F1
#
_cell.length_a   1.000
_cell.length_b   1.000
_cell.length_c   1.000
_cell.angle_alpha   90.00
_cell.angle_beta   90.00
_cell.angle_gamma   90.00
#
_symmetry.space_group_name_H-M   'P 1'
#
loop_
_entity.id
_entity.type
_entity.pdbx_description
1 polymer ?
#
loop_
_entity_poly.entity_id
_entity_poly.type
_entity_poly.pdbx_seq_one_letter_code
_entity_poly.pdbx_strand_id
1 'polypeptide(L)'
;MATGYLKDNSRIKQDTVMGIVFSGMFAAGLILYIAVKPDVHLDHILFGDMLGVTIGDIIQTVIIAGLVTLVISVKWRDFLLFSFDYQQAQVSGLHTRCLHYGLLCMVSLTIVATLKAVGIILSISLLIAPGAIAVLLTQRFHIALLLAIGISVIVSMTGVWLSFFIDSAPAPTIVVLFAVVFIMTFTVTSINARTKGNTHTQDLSSPN
;
A
#
# COMPACT_ATOMS: atom_id res chain seq x y z
N MET A 1 -21.95 19.94 -2.04
CA MET A 1 -22.15 21.40 -1.91
C MET A 1 -20.85 22.12 -1.55
N ALA A 2 -20.08 21.68 -0.55
CA ALA A 2 -18.75 22.27 -0.23
C ALA A 2 -17.66 22.03 -1.30
N THR A 3 -17.72 20.92 -2.05
CA THR A 3 -16.72 20.56 -3.08
C THR A 3 -16.84 21.35 -4.38
N GLY A 4 -18.02 21.92 -4.67
CA GLY A 4 -18.24 22.75 -5.87
C GLY A 4 -17.64 24.14 -5.73
N TYR A 5 -17.76 24.75 -4.55
CA TYR A 5 -17.28 26.12 -4.30
C TYR A 5 -15.76 26.25 -4.23
N LEU A 6 -15.03 25.17 -3.91
CA LEU A 6 -13.56 25.17 -3.87
C LEU A 6 -12.91 25.00 -5.25
N LYS A 7 -13.64 24.45 -6.23
CA LYS A 7 -13.09 24.11 -7.55
C LYS A 7 -12.89 25.34 -8.45
N ASP A 8 -13.70 26.38 -8.26
CA ASP A 8 -13.69 27.56 -9.14
C ASP A 8 -12.81 28.72 -8.64
N ASN A 9 -12.37 28.72 -7.36
CA ASN A 9 -11.65 29.87 -6.77
C ASN A 9 -10.32 29.54 -6.06
N SER A 10 -9.87 28.28 -6.03
CA SER A 10 -8.66 27.93 -5.27
C SER A 10 -7.56 27.35 -6.14
N ARG A 11 -6.39 28.01 -6.13
CA ARG A 11 -5.11 27.49 -6.67
C ARG A 11 -4.59 26.26 -5.90
N ILE A 12 -5.45 25.58 -5.13
CA ILE A 12 -5.12 24.46 -4.27
C ILE A 12 -5.43 23.17 -5.04
N LYS A 13 -4.42 22.32 -5.22
CA LYS A 13 -4.57 21.00 -5.83
C LYS A 13 -5.63 20.20 -5.08
N GLN A 14 -6.49 19.51 -5.82
CA GLN A 14 -7.56 18.65 -5.27
C GLN A 14 -7.01 17.63 -4.26
N ASP A 15 -5.78 17.16 -4.47
CA ASP A 15 -5.06 16.23 -3.58
C ASP A 15 -4.83 16.82 -2.18
N THR A 16 -4.50 18.11 -2.09
CA THR A 16 -4.28 18.82 -0.82
C THR A 16 -5.58 18.98 -0.05
N VAL A 17 -6.67 19.32 -0.73
CA VAL A 17 -8.01 19.41 -0.11
C VAL A 17 -8.43 18.06 0.45
N MET A 18 -8.22 16.98 -0.31
CA MET A 18 -8.56 15.63 0.15
C MET A 18 -7.73 15.21 1.39
N GLY A 19 -6.44 15.53 1.41
CA GLY A 19 -5.57 15.27 2.57
C GLY A 19 -6.02 16.01 3.83
N ILE A 20 -6.40 17.28 3.71
CA ILE A 20 -6.89 18.08 4.85
C ILE A 20 -8.22 17.54 5.36
N VAL A 21 -9.17 17.23 4.48
CA VAL A 21 -10.48 16.68 4.87
C VAL A 21 -10.32 15.34 5.57
N PHE A 22 -9.47 14.44 5.04
CA PHE A 22 -9.21 13.14 5.65
C PHE A 22 -8.55 13.28 7.03
N SER A 23 -7.52 14.10 7.14
CA SER A 23 -6.84 14.35 8.43
C SER A 23 -7.80 14.98 9.45
N GLY A 24 -8.68 15.88 9.03
CA GLY A 24 -9.69 16.51 9.89
C GLY A 24 -10.74 15.52 10.38
N MET A 25 -11.27 14.66 9.48
CA MET A 25 -12.22 13.61 9.85
C MET A 25 -11.58 12.58 10.79
N PHE A 26 -10.32 12.21 10.55
CA PHE A 26 -9.58 11.29 11.42
C PHE A 26 -9.37 11.86 12.82
N ALA A 27 -8.90 13.10 12.92
CA ALA A 27 -8.72 13.79 14.20
C ALA A 27 -10.05 13.93 14.96
N ALA A 28 -11.14 14.29 14.28
CA ALA A 28 -12.47 14.37 14.89
C ALA A 28 -12.94 13.01 15.41
N GLY A 29 -12.73 11.93 14.64
CA GLY A 29 -13.02 10.56 15.08
C GLY A 29 -12.21 10.14 16.30
N LEU A 30 -10.92 10.50 16.35
CA LEU A 30 -10.06 10.23 17.50
C LEU A 30 -10.49 11.01 18.75
N ILE A 31 -10.86 12.29 18.62
CA ILE A 31 -11.38 13.10 19.71
C ILE A 31 -12.66 12.47 20.28
N LEU A 32 -13.59 12.05 19.40
CA LEU A 32 -14.82 11.38 19.81
C LEU A 32 -14.53 10.05 20.53
N TYR A 33 -13.59 9.26 20.01
CA TYR A 33 -13.16 8.01 20.62
C TYR A 33 -12.61 8.23 22.04
N ILE A 34 -11.69 9.19 22.21
CA ILE A 34 -11.10 9.52 23.51
C ILE A 34 -12.17 10.06 24.47
N ALA A 35 -13.10 10.87 23.98
CA ALA A 35 -14.17 11.46 24.79
C ALA A 35 -15.16 10.42 25.35
N VAL A 36 -15.38 9.31 24.63
CA VAL A 36 -16.26 8.22 25.05
C VAL A 36 -15.63 7.34 26.15
N LYS A 37 -14.33 7.49 26.45
CA LYS A 37 -13.58 6.66 27.41
C LYS A 37 -13.92 5.16 27.32
N PRO A 38 -13.77 4.51 26.15
CA PRO A 38 -13.86 3.06 26.11
C PRO A 38 -12.72 2.48 26.99
N ASP A 39 -13.00 1.48 27.81
CA ASP A 39 -12.03 0.72 28.64
C ASP A 39 -11.01 -0.09 27.80
N VAL A 40 -10.75 0.31 26.55
CA VAL A 40 -9.88 -0.37 25.60
C VAL A 40 -8.56 0.39 25.54
N HIS A 41 -7.50 -0.24 26.02
CA HIS A 41 -6.14 0.32 25.99
C HIS A 41 -5.69 0.52 24.53
N LEU A 42 -5.36 1.77 24.18
CA LEU A 42 -4.90 2.19 22.85
C LEU A 42 -3.69 1.41 22.34
N ASP A 43 -2.86 0.89 23.25
CA ASP A 43 -1.64 0.14 22.93
C ASP A 43 -1.91 -1.15 22.14
N HIS A 44 -3.00 -1.86 22.43
CA HIS A 44 -3.37 -3.08 21.67
C HIS A 44 -3.91 -2.78 20.26
N ILE A 45 -4.44 -1.57 20.02
CA ILE A 45 -4.90 -1.13 18.68
C ILE A 45 -3.75 -0.53 17.87
N LEU A 46 -2.85 0.24 18.52
CA LEU A 46 -1.70 0.87 17.86
C LEU A 46 -0.60 -0.12 17.50
N PHE A 47 -0.28 -1.06 18.41
CA PHE A 47 0.76 -2.06 18.20
C PHE A 47 0.22 -3.38 17.63
N GLY A 48 -1.08 -3.65 17.81
CA GLY A 48 -1.67 -4.94 17.48
C GLY A 48 -1.14 -6.01 18.42
N ASP A 49 -2.03 -6.72 19.10
CA ASP A 49 -1.62 -7.94 19.79
C ASP A 49 -1.64 -9.10 18.80
N MET A 50 -0.52 -9.37 18.13
CA MET A 50 -0.40 -10.57 17.28
C MET A 50 -0.72 -11.86 18.07
N LEU A 51 -0.58 -11.86 19.40
CA LEU A 51 -0.94 -12.98 20.29
C LEU A 51 -2.40 -12.93 20.76
N GLY A 52 -3.06 -11.76 20.71
CA GLY A 52 -4.44 -11.53 21.13
C GLY A 52 -5.48 -11.62 20.01
N VAL A 53 -5.06 -11.93 18.77
CA VAL A 53 -5.97 -12.12 17.64
C VAL A 53 -6.91 -13.30 17.91
N THR A 54 -8.21 -13.02 17.94
CA THR A 54 -9.22 -14.06 18.15
C THR A 54 -9.43 -14.85 16.85
N ILE A 55 -9.77 -16.14 16.96
CA ILE A 55 -10.06 -17.02 15.81
C ILE A 55 -11.11 -16.40 14.86
N GLY A 56 -12.07 -15.65 15.41
CA GLY A 56 -13.06 -14.91 14.63
C GLY A 56 -12.47 -13.83 13.70
N ASP A 57 -11.44 -13.11 14.15
CA ASP A 57 -10.77 -12.08 13.34
C ASP A 57 -9.93 -12.70 12.22
N ILE A 58 -9.33 -13.87 12.48
CA ILE A 58 -8.62 -14.67 11.47
C ILE A 58 -9.59 -15.13 10.39
N ILE A 59 -10.73 -15.73 10.78
CA ILE A 59 -11.75 -16.19 9.83
C ILE A 59 -12.29 -15.02 9.00
N GLN A 60 -12.61 -13.88 9.63
CA GLN A 60 -13.09 -12.69 8.93
C GLN A 60 -12.04 -12.19 7.93
N THR A 61 -10.77 -12.12 8.34
CA THR A 61 -9.66 -11.70 7.46
C THR A 61 -9.48 -12.65 6.29
N VAL A 62 -9.55 -13.96 6.52
CA VAL A 62 -9.43 -14.99 5.47
C VAL A 62 -10.60 -14.90 4.48
N ILE A 63 -11.83 -14.69 4.94
CA ILE A 63 -12.99 -14.53 4.06
C ILE A 63 -12.82 -13.28 3.19
N ILE A 64 -12.45 -12.14 3.78
CA ILE A 64 -12.25 -10.89 3.04
C ILE A 64 -11.09 -11.03 2.04
N ALA A 65 -9.95 -11.57 2.47
CA ALA A 65 -8.78 -11.79 1.62
C ALA A 65 -9.10 -12.76 0.48
N GLY A 66 -9.83 -13.85 0.76
CA GLY A 66 -10.29 -14.81 -0.24
C GLY A 66 -11.22 -14.18 -1.26
N LEU A 67 -12.19 -13.38 -0.83
CA LEU A 67 -13.11 -12.65 -1.71
C LEU A 67 -12.35 -11.65 -2.59
N VAL A 68 -11.47 -10.82 -2.00
CA VAL A 68 -10.67 -9.84 -2.75
C VAL A 68 -9.77 -10.53 -3.77
N THR A 69 -9.07 -11.60 -3.38
CA THR A 69 -8.20 -12.38 -4.26
C THR A 69 -8.98 -13.04 -5.40
N LEU A 70 -10.17 -13.57 -5.10
CA LEU A 70 -11.05 -14.18 -6.11
C LEU A 70 -11.52 -13.13 -7.12
N VAL A 71 -11.97 -11.96 -6.67
CA VAL A 71 -12.43 -10.92 -7.61
C VAL A 71 -11.27 -10.38 -8.44
N ILE A 72 -10.09 -10.16 -7.85
CA ILE A 72 -8.89 -9.76 -8.59
C ILE A 72 -8.51 -10.82 -9.64
N SER A 73 -8.58 -12.11 -9.29
CA SER A 73 -8.27 -13.20 -10.23
C SER A 73 -9.27 -13.28 -11.37
N VAL A 74 -10.57 -13.14 -11.10
CA VAL A 74 -11.63 -13.16 -12.13
C VAL A 74 -11.56 -11.93 -13.03
N LYS A 75 -11.28 -10.74 -12.48
CA LYS A 75 -11.19 -9.48 -13.22
C LYS A 75 -9.76 -9.07 -13.58
N TRP A 76 -8.82 -10.01 -13.58
CA TRP A 76 -7.41 -9.72 -13.78
C TRP A 76 -7.13 -8.92 -15.06
N ARG A 77 -7.79 -9.27 -16.16
CA ARG A 77 -7.65 -8.57 -17.46
C ARG A 77 -8.19 -7.14 -17.43
N ASP A 78 -9.35 -6.92 -16.81
CA ASP A 78 -9.99 -5.59 -16.71
C ASP A 78 -9.14 -4.62 -15.86
N PHE A 79 -8.61 -5.11 -14.72
CA PHE A 79 -7.73 -4.33 -13.86
C PHE A 79 -6.39 -4.03 -14.53
N LEU A 80 -5.87 -4.98 -15.30
CA LEU A 80 -4.62 -4.77 -16.00
C LEU A 80 -4.74 -3.71 -17.10
N LEU A 81 -5.82 -3.77 -17.88
CA LEU A 81 -6.13 -2.76 -18.91
C LEU A 81 -6.33 -1.39 -18.27
N PHE A 82 -7.03 -1.31 -17.14
CA PHE A 82 -7.21 -0.08 -16.38
C PHE A 82 -5.90 0.51 -15.84
N SER A 83 -5.00 -0.32 -15.29
CA SER A 83 -3.73 0.13 -14.71
C SER A 83 -2.66 0.50 -15.73
N PHE A 84 -2.68 -0.06 -16.95
CA PHE A 84 -1.70 0.26 -18.00
C PHE A 84 -2.14 1.40 -18.91
N ASP A 85 -3.42 1.49 -19.25
CA ASP A 85 -3.90 2.48 -20.22
C ASP A 85 -5.36 2.84 -19.94
N TYR A 86 -5.54 3.83 -19.05
CA TYR A 86 -6.85 4.41 -18.73
C TYR A 86 -7.58 4.89 -19.99
N GLN A 87 -6.84 5.38 -21.00
CA GLN A 87 -7.44 5.81 -22.26
C GLN A 87 -7.91 4.61 -23.07
N GLN A 88 -7.10 3.57 -23.31
CA GLN A 88 -7.55 2.34 -23.99
C GLN A 88 -8.72 1.66 -23.29
N ALA A 89 -8.72 1.58 -21.96
CA ALA A 89 -9.82 0.99 -21.21
C ALA A 89 -11.15 1.74 -21.43
N GLN A 90 -11.09 3.06 -21.64
CA GLN A 90 -12.26 3.88 -21.96
C GLN A 90 -12.70 3.72 -23.41
N VAL A 91 -11.76 3.54 -24.36
CA VAL A 91 -12.10 3.28 -25.78
C VAL A 91 -12.59 1.84 -26.02
N SER A 92 -12.15 0.87 -25.21
CA SER A 92 -12.60 -0.53 -25.27
C SER A 92 -14.02 -0.77 -24.71
N GLY A 93 -14.76 0.29 -24.33
CA GLY A 93 -16.14 0.18 -23.84
C GLY A 93 -16.27 -0.36 -22.43
N LEU A 94 -15.18 -0.42 -21.66
CA LEU A 94 -15.19 -0.87 -20.27
C LEU A 94 -15.78 0.23 -19.38
N HIS A 95 -16.70 -0.14 -18.47
CA HIS A 95 -17.25 0.77 -17.47
C HIS A 95 -16.19 1.11 -16.42
N THR A 96 -15.27 2.01 -16.79
CA THR A 96 -14.13 2.50 -16.00
C THR A 96 -14.55 3.02 -14.62
N ARG A 97 -15.75 3.60 -14.50
CA ARG A 97 -16.31 4.03 -13.20
C ARG A 97 -16.57 2.85 -12.26
N CYS A 98 -17.18 1.76 -12.75
CA CYS A 98 -17.45 0.59 -11.92
C CYS A 98 -16.17 -0.11 -11.46
N LEU A 99 -15.14 -0.18 -12.32
CA LEU A 99 -13.83 -0.71 -11.96
C LEU A 99 -13.12 0.15 -10.93
N HIS A 100 -13.17 1.48 -11.08
CA HIS A 100 -12.60 2.41 -10.12
C HIS A 100 -13.26 2.30 -8.73
N TYR A 101 -14.59 2.32 -8.66
CA TYR A 101 -15.31 2.12 -7.39
C TYR A 101 -15.12 0.71 -6.81
N GLY A 102 -15.04 -0.31 -7.67
CA GLY A 102 -14.75 -1.68 -7.26
C GLY A 102 -13.36 -1.82 -6.63
N LEU A 103 -12.33 -1.23 -7.23
CA LEU A 103 -10.98 -1.19 -6.68
C LEU A 103 -10.98 -0.47 -5.32
N LEU A 104 -11.61 0.71 -5.26
CA LEU A 104 -11.67 1.50 -4.04
C LEU A 104 -12.36 0.73 -2.91
N CYS A 105 -13.44 0.00 -3.23
CA CYS A 105 -14.15 -0.85 -2.29
C CYS A 105 -13.26 -2.01 -1.78
N MET A 106 -12.57 -2.71 -2.68
CA MET A 106 -11.66 -3.80 -2.29
C MET A 106 -10.50 -3.31 -1.43
N VAL A 107 -9.88 -2.20 -1.81
CA VAL A 107 -8.78 -1.59 -1.05
C VAL A 107 -9.29 -1.19 0.34
N SER A 108 -10.45 -0.54 0.42
CA SER A 108 -11.08 -0.18 1.70
C SER A 108 -11.35 -1.40 2.59
N LEU A 109 -11.96 -2.45 2.03
CA LEU A 109 -12.22 -3.70 2.76
C LEU A 109 -10.93 -4.37 3.23
N THR A 110 -9.91 -4.39 2.38
CA THR A 110 -8.59 -4.97 2.70
C THR A 110 -7.95 -4.21 3.84
N ILE A 111 -7.95 -2.87 3.78
CA ILE A 111 -7.39 -2.01 4.85
C ILE A 111 -8.12 -2.26 6.17
N VAL A 112 -9.46 -2.29 6.17
CA VAL A 112 -10.21 -2.53 7.41
C VAL A 112 -9.90 -3.90 8.01
N ALA A 113 -9.76 -4.95 7.18
CA ALA A 113 -9.39 -6.28 7.64
C ALA A 113 -7.97 -6.32 8.22
N THR A 114 -6.99 -5.72 7.53
CA THR A 114 -5.60 -5.71 7.99
C THR A 114 -5.40 -4.86 9.24
N LEU A 115 -6.13 -3.74 9.37
CA LEU A 115 -6.09 -2.89 10.56
C LEU A 115 -6.50 -3.66 11.81
N LYS A 116 -7.54 -4.50 11.73
CA LYS A 116 -7.98 -5.32 12.87
C LYS A 116 -7.00 -6.43 13.23
N ALA A 117 -6.44 -7.10 12.23
CA ALA A 117 -5.58 -8.26 12.44
C ALA A 117 -4.15 -7.89 12.87
N VAL A 118 -3.62 -6.78 12.37
CA VAL A 118 -2.18 -6.48 12.42
C VAL A 118 -1.86 -5.11 13.03
N GLY A 119 -2.83 -4.19 13.08
CA GLY A 119 -2.64 -2.82 13.59
C GLY A 119 -2.27 -1.81 12.50
N ILE A 120 -2.37 -0.52 12.85
CA ILE A 120 -2.34 0.58 11.87
C ILE A 120 -0.98 0.78 11.21
N ILE A 121 0.10 0.72 11.99
CA ILE A 121 1.45 1.04 11.50
C ILE A 121 1.92 -0.03 10.50
N LEU A 122 1.80 -1.31 10.89
CA LEU A 122 2.22 -2.42 10.05
C LEU A 122 1.31 -2.57 8.82
N SER A 123 -0.01 -2.33 8.95
CA SER A 123 -0.95 -2.32 7.81
C SER A 123 -0.55 -1.31 6.73
N ILE A 124 -0.25 -0.05 7.12
CA ILE A 124 0.19 0.98 6.18
C ILE A 124 1.51 0.60 5.51
N SER A 125 2.44 0.03 6.28
CA SER A 125 3.73 -0.42 5.76
C SER A 125 3.58 -1.53 4.72
N LEU A 126 2.80 -2.58 5.02
CA LEU A 126 2.49 -3.67 4.08
C LEU A 126 1.73 -3.20 2.84
N LEU A 127 0.94 -2.13 2.95
CA LEU A 127 0.21 -1.58 1.80
C LEU A 127 1.15 -0.82 0.84
N ILE A 128 2.16 -0.13 1.37
CA ILE A 128 2.99 0.81 0.59
C ILE A 128 4.35 0.21 0.21
N ALA A 129 5.08 -0.35 1.18
CA ALA A 129 6.47 -0.77 1.01
C ALA A 129 6.68 -1.83 -0.07
N PRO A 130 5.97 -2.98 -0.08
CA PRO A 130 6.21 -4.01 -1.09
C PRO A 130 5.85 -3.55 -2.51
N GLY A 131 4.81 -2.71 -2.65
CA GLY A 131 4.46 -2.10 -3.94
C GLY A 131 5.56 -1.16 -4.43
N ALA A 132 6.09 -0.31 -3.56
CA ALA A 132 7.16 0.61 -3.90
C ALA A 132 8.47 -0.12 -4.26
N ILE A 133 8.84 -1.15 -3.49
CA ILE A 133 10.03 -1.98 -3.76
C ILE A 133 9.89 -2.69 -5.10
N ALA A 134 8.72 -3.27 -5.39
CA ALA A 134 8.52 -4.02 -6.61
C ALA A 134 8.55 -3.14 -7.87
N VAL A 135 7.95 -1.94 -7.82
CA VAL A 135 7.97 -0.98 -8.94
C VAL A 135 9.38 -0.42 -9.17
N LEU A 136 10.22 -0.33 -8.14
CA LEU A 136 11.65 0.01 -8.30
C LEU A 136 12.46 -1.09 -9.00
N LEU A 137 12.02 -2.35 -8.91
CA LEU A 137 12.69 -3.49 -9.53
C LEU A 137 12.24 -3.77 -10.96
N THR A 138 10.96 -3.53 -11.29
CA THR A 138 10.40 -3.87 -12.60
C THR A 138 9.35 -2.88 -13.07
N GLN A 139 9.31 -2.67 -14.39
CA GLN A 139 8.31 -1.84 -15.06
C GLN A 139 7.06 -2.63 -15.49
N ARG A 140 7.08 -3.96 -15.37
CA ARG A 140 5.93 -4.81 -15.75
C ARG A 140 5.06 -5.08 -14.53
N PHE A 141 3.84 -4.54 -14.51
CA PHE A 141 2.89 -4.64 -13.39
C PHE A 141 2.66 -6.07 -12.88
N HIS A 142 2.48 -7.05 -13.78
CA HIS A 142 2.31 -8.45 -13.38
C HIS A 142 3.49 -8.98 -12.56
N ILE A 143 4.72 -8.63 -12.98
CA ILE A 143 5.94 -9.04 -12.31
C ILE A 143 6.08 -8.23 -11.01
N ALA A 144 5.71 -6.95 -11.01
CA ALA A 144 5.70 -6.11 -9.83
C ALA A 144 4.75 -6.68 -8.75
N LEU A 145 3.55 -7.12 -9.13
CA LEU A 145 2.61 -7.71 -8.17
C LEU A 145 3.16 -9.01 -7.55
N LEU A 146 3.74 -9.88 -8.38
CA LEU A 146 4.30 -11.15 -7.91
C LEU A 146 5.55 -10.93 -7.04
N LEU A 147 6.40 -9.96 -7.40
CA LEU A 147 7.53 -9.53 -6.57
C LEU A 147 7.06 -8.89 -5.26
N ALA A 148 6.04 -8.03 -5.28
CA ALA A 148 5.50 -7.40 -4.08
C ALA A 148 5.01 -8.45 -3.09
N ILE A 149 4.26 -9.46 -3.55
CA ILE A 149 3.81 -10.58 -2.71
C ILE A 149 5.01 -11.36 -2.18
N GLY A 150 5.95 -11.75 -3.04
CA GLY A 150 7.14 -12.52 -2.64
C GLY A 150 8.00 -11.80 -1.60
N ILE A 151 8.29 -10.53 -1.83
CA ILE A 151 9.05 -9.68 -0.91
C ILE A 151 8.28 -9.50 0.40
N SER A 152 6.96 -9.28 0.34
CA SER A 152 6.14 -9.16 1.56
C SER A 152 6.23 -10.39 2.44
N VAL A 153 6.12 -11.57 1.85
CA VAL A 153 6.18 -12.84 2.58
C VAL A 153 7.57 -13.05 3.18
N ILE A 154 8.63 -12.87 2.39
CA ILE A 154 10.02 -13.06 2.86
C ILE A 154 10.35 -12.07 3.99
N VAL A 155 10.04 -10.79 3.81
CA VAL A 155 10.32 -9.74 4.81
C VAL A 155 9.48 -9.93 6.07
N SER A 156 8.20 -10.29 5.95
CA SER A 156 7.37 -10.54 7.13
C SER A 156 7.86 -11.78 7.89
N MET A 157 8.20 -12.85 7.20
CA MET A 157 8.65 -14.11 7.81
C MET A 157 10.02 -13.95 8.50
N THR A 158 10.95 -13.24 7.86
CA THR A 158 12.25 -12.89 8.46
C THR A 158 12.10 -11.89 9.60
N GLY A 159 11.21 -10.90 9.48
CA GLY A 159 10.94 -9.92 10.53
C GLY A 159 10.34 -10.54 11.81
N VAL A 160 9.41 -11.49 11.66
CA VAL A 160 8.88 -12.27 12.80
C VAL A 160 10.00 -13.09 13.45
N TRP A 161 10.81 -13.80 12.66
CA TRP A 161 11.92 -14.59 13.18
C TRP A 161 12.96 -13.74 13.93
N LEU A 162 13.29 -12.55 13.40
CA LEU A 162 14.24 -11.62 14.02
C LEU A 162 13.68 -11.01 15.31
N SER A 163 12.37 -10.76 15.36
CA SER A 163 11.68 -10.22 16.54
C SER A 163 11.81 -11.15 17.75
N PHE A 164 11.75 -12.47 17.55
CA PHE A 164 11.99 -13.45 18.62
C PHE A 164 13.42 -13.42 19.16
N PHE A 165 14.41 -13.04 18.35
CA PHE A 165 15.81 -12.98 18.80
C PHE A 165 16.14 -11.68 19.56
N ILE A 166 15.40 -10.60 19.26
CA ILE A 166 15.62 -9.25 19.82
C ILE A 166 14.68 -8.98 21.02
N ASP A 167 13.77 -9.90 21.35
CA ASP A 167 12.74 -9.73 22.39
C ASP A 167 11.91 -8.44 22.19
N SER A 168 11.70 -8.07 20.91
CA SER A 168 11.00 -6.86 20.47
C SER A 168 9.68 -7.22 19.81
N ALA A 169 8.70 -6.31 19.83
CA ALA A 169 7.40 -6.52 19.19
C ALA A 169 7.52 -6.79 17.67
N PRO A 170 6.83 -7.81 17.10
CA PRO A 170 7.00 -8.20 15.69
C PRO A 170 6.63 -7.10 14.70
N ALA A 171 5.56 -6.36 14.98
CA ALA A 171 5.04 -5.35 14.09
C ALA A 171 6.05 -4.23 13.73
N PRO A 172 6.64 -3.51 14.70
CA PRO A 172 7.66 -2.49 14.40
C PRO A 172 8.92 -3.09 13.78
N THR A 173 9.34 -4.31 14.15
CA THR A 173 10.52 -4.96 13.55
C THR A 173 10.33 -5.22 12.05
N ILE A 174 9.15 -5.68 11.63
CA ILE A 174 8.82 -5.88 10.22
C ILE A 174 8.82 -4.56 9.46
N VAL A 175 8.27 -3.48 10.03
CA VAL A 175 8.24 -2.14 9.41
C VAL A 175 9.66 -1.61 9.17
N VAL A 176 10.53 -1.73 10.17
CA VAL A 176 11.94 -1.32 10.04
C VAL A 176 12.63 -2.15 8.96
N LEU A 177 12.37 -3.47 8.91
CA LEU A 177 12.95 -4.34 7.89
C LEU A 177 12.49 -3.95 6.48
N PHE A 178 11.21 -3.65 6.28
CA PHE A 178 10.71 -3.11 5.01
C PHE A 178 11.40 -1.80 4.62
N ALA A 179 11.59 -0.89 5.58
CA ALA A 179 12.29 0.37 5.32
C ALA A 179 13.75 0.14 4.88
N VAL A 180 14.46 -0.78 5.54
CA VAL A 180 15.84 -1.15 5.18
C VAL A 180 15.90 -1.75 3.78
N VAL A 181 15.02 -2.72 3.46
CA VAL A 181 14.97 -3.35 2.13
C VAL A 181 14.61 -2.32 1.05
N PHE A 182 13.70 -1.40 1.33
CA PHE A 182 13.36 -0.31 0.42
C PHE A 182 14.55 0.61 0.15
N ILE A 183 15.26 1.05 1.19
CA ILE A 183 16.44 1.92 1.05
C ILE A 183 17.55 1.22 0.27
N MET A 184 17.82 -0.06 0.55
CA MET A 184 18.80 -0.86 -0.19
C MET A 184 18.41 -0.94 -1.68
N THR A 185 17.15 -1.29 -1.96
CA THR A 185 16.63 -1.40 -3.32
C THR A 185 16.73 -0.08 -4.07
N PHE A 186 16.30 1.02 -3.44
CA PHE A 186 16.37 2.35 -4.03
C PHE A 186 17.81 2.78 -4.33
N THR A 187 18.75 2.49 -3.43
CA THR A 187 20.16 2.81 -3.61
C THR A 187 20.76 2.02 -4.79
N VAL A 188 20.51 0.71 -4.86
CA VAL A 188 20.99 -0.14 -5.97
C VAL A 188 20.39 0.30 -7.31
N THR A 189 19.08 0.53 -7.37
CA THR A 189 18.40 0.96 -8.60
C THR A 189 18.88 2.35 -9.04
N SER A 190 19.06 3.29 -8.11
CA SER A 190 19.53 4.64 -8.44
C SER A 190 20.99 4.68 -8.91
N ILE A 191 21.86 3.83 -8.36
CA ILE A 191 23.25 3.67 -8.84
C ILE A 191 23.26 3.07 -10.25
N ASN A 192 22.50 2.00 -10.48
CA ASN A 192 22.43 1.36 -11.80
C ASN A 192 21.84 2.28 -12.89
N ALA A 193 20.90 3.15 -12.52
CA ALA A 193 20.36 4.17 -13.41
C ALA A 193 21.41 5.22 -13.82
N ARG A 194 22.32 5.59 -12.90
CA ARG A 194 23.42 6.52 -13.17
C ARG A 194 24.46 5.90 -14.11
N THR A 195 24.78 4.62 -13.94
CA THR A 195 25.78 3.92 -14.78
C THR A 195 25.34 3.81 -16.25
N LYS A 196 24.05 3.57 -16.52
CA LYS A 196 23.51 3.51 -17.90
C LYS A 196 23.51 4.86 -18.64
N GLY A 197 23.56 5.98 -17.91
CA GLY A 197 23.63 7.32 -18.51
C GLY A 197 25.01 7.65 -19.12
N ASN A 198 26.09 7.06 -18.60
CA ASN A 198 27.46 7.36 -19.05
C ASN A 198 27.90 6.59 -20.29
N THR A 199 27.25 5.46 -20.61
CA THR A 199 27.56 4.67 -21.82
C THR A 199 27.04 5.33 -23.10
N HIS A 200 25.96 6.12 -23.05
CA HIS A 200 25.41 6.78 -24.24
C HIS A 200 26.20 8.03 -24.68
N THR A 201 27.00 8.62 -23.80
CA THR A 201 27.81 9.80 -24.12
C THR A 201 29.18 9.44 -24.71
N GLN A 202 29.66 8.20 -24.50
CA GLN A 202 30.96 7.76 -25.03
C GLN A 202 30.91 7.44 -26.54
N ASP A 203 29.78 6.93 -27.05
CA ASP A 203 29.62 6.63 -28.50
C ASP A 203 29.50 7.87 -29.40
N LEU A 204 29.20 9.05 -28.84
CA LEU A 204 29.17 10.31 -29.61
C LEU A 204 30.53 11.04 -29.62
N SER A 205 31.53 10.48 -28.93
CA SER A 205 32.86 11.09 -28.75
C SER A 205 34.00 10.35 -29.44
N SER A 206 33.71 9.38 -30.31
CA SER A 206 34.69 8.79 -31.22
C SER A 206 34.64 9.48 -32.59
N PRO A 207 35.48 10.50 -32.86
CA PRO A 207 35.86 10.84 -34.22
C PRO A 207 36.84 9.78 -34.72
N ASN A 208 36.39 8.98 -35.69
CA ASN A 208 37.09 8.44 -36.87
C ASN A 208 36.50 7.10 -37.30
#